data_AF-A0A7S0EZY0-F1
#
_entry.id   AF-A0A7S0EZY0-F1
#
_cell.length_a   1.000
_cell.length_b   1.000
_cell.length_c   1.000
_cell.angle_alpha   90.00
_cell.angle_beta   90.00
_cell.angle_gamma   90.00
#
_symmetry.space_group_name_H-M   'P 1'
#
loop_
_entity.id
_entity.type
_entity.pdbx_description
1 polymer ?
#
loop_
_entity_poly.entity_id
_entity_poly.type
_entity_poly.pdbx_seq_one_letter_code
_entity_poly.pdbx_strand_id
1 'polypeptide(L)'
;KGRLLKVLQAIKRAAKIAPKGHPGLHRGIVRFLMQLKQKKSELHALVGQVLDSELNQSEKWGLPGLNQSAQQYNDEYLKQFGVASISSAMAAAGSLIELDRSQANRAADFVLGVELGSVSLKECSEVYNSMKEVGIPEDKCEVFAARARVKFPLAALFQKRTVS
;
A
#
# COMPACT_ATOMS: atom_id res chain seq x y z
N LYS A 1 -22.29 -13.90 -4.78
CA LYS A 1 -22.04 -13.57 -6.20
C LYS A 1 -22.07 -12.03 -6.36
N GLY A 2 -21.19 -11.42 -7.15
CA GLY A 2 -21.19 -9.95 -7.41
C GLY A 2 -20.34 -9.04 -6.50
N ARG A 3 -19.46 -9.57 -5.64
CA ARG A 3 -18.65 -8.73 -4.72
C ARG A 3 -17.63 -7.84 -5.45
N LEU A 4 -17.03 -8.30 -6.56
CA LEU A 4 -16.02 -7.52 -7.30
C LEU A 4 -16.58 -6.25 -7.93
N LEU A 5 -17.80 -6.27 -8.47
CA LEU A 5 -18.45 -5.07 -9.00
C LEU A 5 -18.72 -4.03 -7.90
N LYS A 6 -19.11 -4.48 -6.71
CA LYS A 6 -19.28 -3.59 -5.54
C LYS A 6 -17.95 -3.00 -5.09
N VAL A 7 -16.87 -3.79 -5.09
CA VAL A 7 -15.51 -3.31 -4.77
C VAL A 7 -15.06 -2.28 -5.81
N LEU A 8 -15.23 -2.56 -7.11
CA LEU A 8 -14.92 -1.60 -8.17
C LEU A 8 -15.73 -0.31 -8.01
N GLN A 9 -17.01 -0.39 -7.68
CA GLN A 9 -17.84 0.78 -7.41
C GLN A 9 -17.32 1.59 -6.21
N ALA A 10 -16.89 0.91 -5.13
CA ALA A 10 -16.29 1.57 -3.97
C ALA A 10 -14.96 2.26 -4.34
N ILE A 11 -14.11 1.61 -5.13
CA ILE A 11 -12.86 2.18 -5.66
C ILE A 11 -13.16 3.44 -6.50
N LYS A 12 -14.12 3.36 -7.44
CA LYS A 12 -14.54 4.50 -8.27
C LYS A 12 -15.04 5.68 -7.42
N ARG A 13 -15.81 5.41 -6.36
CA ARG A 13 -16.29 6.46 -5.43
C ARG A 13 -15.14 7.06 -4.63
N ALA A 14 -14.25 6.24 -4.11
CA ALA A 14 -13.08 6.69 -3.36
C ALA A 14 -12.14 7.53 -4.24
N ALA A 15 -11.91 7.15 -5.49
CA ALA A 15 -11.07 7.89 -6.44
C ALA A 15 -11.59 9.31 -6.74
N LYS A 16 -12.90 9.56 -6.60
CA LYS A 16 -13.48 10.90 -6.78
C LYS A 16 -13.19 11.86 -5.63
N ILE A 17 -12.89 11.36 -4.44
CA ILE A 17 -12.72 12.16 -3.21
C ILE A 17 -11.30 12.12 -2.67
N ALA A 18 -10.58 11.03 -2.92
CA ALA A 18 -9.23 10.84 -2.40
C ALA A 18 -8.22 11.61 -3.24
N PRO A 19 -7.19 12.22 -2.62
CA PRO A 19 -6.11 12.84 -3.38
C PRO A 19 -5.39 11.79 -4.23
N LYS A 20 -4.76 12.24 -5.32
CA LYS A 20 -3.90 11.38 -6.15
C LYS A 20 -2.83 10.75 -5.26
N GLY A 21 -2.61 9.44 -5.43
CA GLY A 21 -1.64 8.71 -4.63
C GLY A 21 -2.10 8.35 -3.21
N HIS A 22 -3.40 8.46 -2.87
CA HIS A 22 -3.87 8.15 -1.51
C HIS A 22 -3.52 6.71 -1.06
N PRO A 23 -2.75 6.52 0.02
CA PRO A 23 -2.21 5.20 0.43
C PRO A 23 -3.28 4.13 0.66
N GLY A 24 -4.40 4.51 1.29
CA GLY A 24 -5.50 3.59 1.54
C GLY A 24 -6.22 3.12 0.27
N LEU A 25 -6.32 4.01 -0.73
CA LEU A 25 -6.94 3.68 -2.01
C LEU A 25 -6.04 2.73 -2.81
N HIS A 26 -4.73 3.01 -2.81
CA HIS A 26 -3.71 2.16 -3.42
C HIS A 26 -3.80 0.71 -2.94
N ARG A 27 -3.74 0.49 -1.62
CA ARG A 27 -3.85 -0.86 -1.03
C ARG A 27 -5.15 -1.56 -1.45
N GLY A 28 -6.26 -0.82 -1.48
CA GLY A 28 -7.55 -1.34 -1.92
C GLY A 28 -7.54 -1.80 -3.38
N ILE A 29 -6.86 -1.05 -4.26
CA ILE A 29 -6.73 -1.37 -5.68
C ILE A 29 -5.85 -2.60 -5.89
N VAL A 30 -4.68 -2.67 -5.24
CA VAL A 30 -3.79 -3.85 -5.33
C VAL A 30 -4.55 -5.13 -4.92
N ARG A 31 -5.24 -5.10 -3.78
CA ARG A 31 -6.05 -6.23 -3.30
C ARG A 31 -7.18 -6.58 -4.26
N PHE A 32 -7.81 -5.58 -4.86
CA PHE A 32 -8.83 -5.82 -5.90
C PHE A 32 -8.25 -6.52 -7.12
N LEU A 33 -7.10 -6.07 -7.64
CA LEU A 33 -6.44 -6.68 -8.80
C LEU A 33 -6.00 -8.12 -8.50
N MET A 34 -5.47 -8.39 -7.29
CA MET A 34 -5.14 -9.74 -6.84
C MET A 34 -6.38 -10.65 -6.83
N GLN A 35 -7.48 -10.18 -6.21
CA GLN A 35 -8.72 -10.96 -6.15
C GLN A 35 -9.35 -11.16 -7.51
N LEU A 36 -9.28 -10.15 -8.39
CA LEU A 36 -9.77 -10.26 -9.76
C LEU A 36 -8.99 -11.34 -10.50
N LYS A 37 -7.66 -11.34 -10.46
CA LYS A 37 -6.82 -12.37 -11.09
C LYS A 37 -7.18 -13.77 -10.60
N GLN A 38 -7.37 -13.95 -9.30
CA GLN A 38 -7.71 -15.26 -8.71
C GLN A 38 -9.10 -15.75 -9.13
N LYS A 39 -10.09 -14.85 -9.20
CA LYS A 39 -11.50 -15.22 -9.39
C LYS A 39 -11.98 -15.10 -10.82
N LYS A 40 -11.15 -14.58 -11.75
CA LYS A 40 -11.58 -14.25 -13.12
C LYS A 40 -12.21 -15.44 -13.85
N SER A 41 -11.65 -16.64 -13.69
CA SER A 41 -12.17 -17.89 -14.28
C SER A 41 -13.53 -18.33 -13.71
N GLU A 42 -13.86 -17.93 -12.48
CA GLU A 42 -15.10 -18.27 -11.79
C GLU A 42 -16.24 -17.27 -12.05
N LEU A 43 -15.93 -16.17 -12.75
CA LEU A 43 -16.92 -15.14 -13.04
C LEU A 43 -17.85 -15.57 -14.17
N HIS A 44 -19.12 -15.20 -14.01
CA HIS A 44 -20.06 -15.26 -15.13
C HIS A 44 -19.54 -14.41 -16.28
N ALA A 45 -19.61 -14.90 -17.52
CA ALA A 45 -19.03 -14.27 -18.70
C ALA A 45 -19.41 -12.78 -18.84
N LEU A 46 -20.69 -12.45 -18.66
CA LEU A 46 -21.17 -11.05 -18.68
C LEU A 46 -20.54 -10.16 -17.61
N VAL A 47 -20.30 -10.69 -16.40
CA VAL A 47 -19.65 -9.94 -15.32
C VAL A 47 -18.18 -9.70 -15.65
N GLY A 48 -17.51 -10.70 -16.24
CA GLY A 48 -16.15 -10.57 -16.76
C GLY A 48 -16.04 -9.49 -17.83
N GLN A 49 -16.96 -9.48 -18.80
CA GLN A 49 -17.01 -8.46 -19.87
C GLN A 49 -17.22 -7.05 -19.32
N VAL A 50 -18.13 -6.88 -18.35
CA VAL A 50 -18.36 -5.57 -17.70
C VAL A 50 -17.11 -5.11 -16.96
N LEU A 51 -16.44 -6.01 -16.22
CA LEU A 51 -15.20 -5.68 -15.53
C LEU A 51 -14.09 -5.29 -16.50
N ASP A 52 -13.87 -6.08 -17.55
CA ASP A 52 -12.83 -5.79 -18.54
C ASP A 52 -13.10 -4.45 -19.26
N SER A 53 -14.36 -4.16 -19.60
CA SER A 53 -14.76 -2.86 -20.18
C SER A 53 -14.50 -1.68 -19.23
N GLU A 54 -14.80 -1.83 -17.95
CA GLU A 54 -14.58 -0.78 -16.93
C GLU A 54 -13.09 -0.55 -16.65
N LEU A 55 -12.28 -1.61 -16.63
CA LEU A 55 -10.83 -1.51 -16.41
C LEU A 55 -10.12 -0.90 -17.61
N ASN A 56 -10.54 -1.21 -18.84
CA ASN A 56 -10.03 -0.57 -20.05
C ASN A 56 -10.37 0.93 -20.13
N GLN A 57 -11.38 1.36 -19.37
CA GLN A 57 -11.80 2.76 -19.31
C GLN A 57 -11.34 3.46 -18.02
N SER A 58 -10.41 2.85 -17.27
CA SER A 58 -10.03 3.31 -15.94
C SER A 58 -9.44 4.72 -15.91
N GLU A 59 -8.74 5.09 -16.98
CA GLU A 59 -8.19 6.43 -17.17
C GLU A 59 -9.27 7.51 -17.21
N LYS A 60 -10.43 7.22 -17.81
CA LYS A 60 -11.54 8.19 -17.94
C LYS A 60 -12.08 8.68 -16.60
N TRP A 61 -11.87 7.90 -15.54
CA TRP A 61 -12.33 8.24 -14.20
C TRP A 61 -11.17 8.35 -13.19
N GLY A 62 -9.94 8.56 -13.68
CA GLY A 62 -8.81 9.01 -12.88
C GLY A 62 -7.98 7.92 -12.21
N LEU A 63 -8.15 6.65 -12.59
CA LEU A 63 -7.33 5.53 -12.11
C LEU A 63 -6.59 4.84 -13.26
N PRO A 64 -5.51 5.44 -13.79
CA PRO A 64 -4.67 4.76 -14.79
C PRO A 64 -4.05 3.47 -14.23
N GLY A 65 -3.74 2.51 -15.10
CA GLY A 65 -3.01 1.29 -14.75
C GLY A 65 -3.84 0.15 -14.16
N LEU A 66 -5.17 0.28 -14.04
CA LEU A 66 -6.05 -0.78 -13.52
C LEU A 66 -6.20 -1.98 -14.47
N ASN A 67 -5.80 -1.84 -15.73
CA ASN A 67 -5.70 -2.93 -16.70
C ASN A 67 -4.38 -3.72 -16.59
N GLN A 68 -3.45 -3.29 -15.75
CA GLN A 68 -2.16 -3.94 -15.53
C GLN A 68 -2.24 -5.03 -14.45
N SER A 69 -1.15 -5.78 -14.29
CA SER A 69 -1.01 -6.66 -13.12
C SER A 69 -0.89 -5.85 -11.82
N ALA A 70 -1.32 -6.45 -10.70
CA ALA A 70 -1.18 -5.83 -9.38
C ALA A 70 0.27 -5.44 -9.04
N GLN A 71 1.25 -6.22 -9.53
CA GLN A 71 2.68 -5.92 -9.38
C GLN A 71 3.08 -4.66 -10.15
N GLN A 72 2.73 -4.57 -11.43
CA GLN A 72 3.02 -3.40 -12.25
C GLN A 72 2.38 -2.13 -11.67
N TYR A 73 1.11 -2.24 -11.25
CA TYR A 73 0.40 -1.13 -10.59
C TYR A 73 1.12 -0.67 -9.32
N ASN A 74 1.61 -1.60 -8.49
CA ASN A 74 2.38 -1.27 -7.29
C ASN A 74 3.74 -0.62 -7.60
N ASP A 75 4.44 -1.14 -8.60
CA ASP A 75 5.74 -0.60 -9.01
C ASP A 75 5.62 0.82 -9.59
N GLU A 76 4.55 1.11 -10.34
CA GLU A 76 4.27 2.47 -10.84
C GLU A 76 3.90 3.43 -9.71
N TYR A 77 3.04 3.00 -8.78
CA TYR A 77 2.69 3.79 -7.61
C TYR A 77 3.93 4.14 -6.78
N LEU A 78 4.83 3.18 -6.57
CA LEU A 78 6.06 3.37 -5.83
C LEU A 78 6.99 4.39 -6.52
N LYS A 79 7.12 4.34 -7.85
CA LYS A 79 7.91 5.31 -8.62
C LYS A 79 7.34 6.73 -8.51
N GLN A 80 6.02 6.87 -8.52
CA GLN A 80 5.36 8.18 -8.52
C GLN A 80 5.22 8.79 -7.12
N PHE A 81 4.90 7.97 -6.12
CA PHE A 81 4.47 8.44 -4.80
C PHE A 81 5.31 7.88 -3.65
N GLY A 82 6.15 6.88 -3.89
CA GLY A 82 6.93 6.20 -2.85
C GLY A 82 7.88 7.11 -2.09
N VAL A 83 8.40 8.16 -2.72
CA VAL A 83 9.28 9.15 -2.08
C VAL A 83 8.52 10.37 -1.52
N ALA A 84 7.25 10.55 -1.89
CA ALA A 84 6.49 11.74 -1.55
C ALA A 84 5.97 11.74 -0.10
N SER A 85 5.70 10.56 0.44
CA SER A 85 5.22 10.40 1.81
C SER A 85 5.58 9.02 2.35
N ILE A 86 5.93 8.96 3.64
CA ILE A 86 6.19 7.72 4.34
C ILE A 86 4.99 6.77 4.33
N SER A 87 3.77 7.32 4.34
CA SER A 87 2.53 6.55 4.28
C SER A 87 2.34 5.90 2.91
N SER A 88 2.74 6.60 1.84
CA SER A 88 2.75 6.05 0.48
C SER A 88 3.81 4.95 0.33
N ALA A 89 5.02 5.18 0.86
CA ALA A 89 6.07 4.15 0.91
C ALA A 89 5.58 2.90 1.63
N MET A 90 4.96 3.07 2.80
CA MET A 90 4.41 1.96 3.60
C MET A 90 3.28 1.23 2.88
N ALA A 91 2.39 1.94 2.19
CA ALA A 91 1.33 1.30 1.40
C ALA A 91 1.88 0.47 0.24
N ALA A 92 2.91 0.96 -0.45
CA ALA A 92 3.56 0.22 -1.53
C ALA A 92 4.37 -0.98 -1.00
N ALA A 93 5.08 -0.80 0.12
CA ALA A 93 5.83 -1.85 0.80
C ALA A 93 4.92 -2.98 1.29
N GLY A 94 3.82 -2.64 1.98
CA GLY A 94 2.83 -3.63 2.42
C GLY A 94 2.20 -4.37 1.24
N SER A 95 1.88 -3.65 0.16
CA SER A 95 1.36 -4.25 -1.08
C SER A 95 2.36 -5.21 -1.72
N LEU A 96 3.66 -4.89 -1.68
CA LEU A 96 4.72 -5.75 -2.21
C LEU A 96 4.80 -7.07 -1.43
N ILE A 97 4.69 -7.02 -0.09
CA ILE A 97 4.69 -8.21 0.76
C ILE A 97 3.42 -9.04 0.59
N GLU A 98 2.26 -8.39 0.40
CA GLU A 98 1.00 -9.08 0.10
C GLU A 98 1.08 -9.84 -1.24
N LEU A 99 1.76 -9.28 -2.24
CA LEU A 99 1.99 -9.91 -3.53
C LEU A 99 3.02 -11.05 -3.47
N ASP A 100 4.12 -10.83 -2.76
CA ASP A 100 5.22 -11.78 -2.60
C ASP A 100 5.95 -11.53 -1.27
N ARG A 101 5.76 -12.45 -0.31
CA ARG A 101 6.37 -12.35 1.02
C ARG A 101 7.89 -12.37 1.00
N SER A 102 8.53 -12.93 -0.02
CA SER A 102 9.99 -12.95 -0.14
C SER A 102 10.58 -11.55 -0.33
N GLN A 103 9.75 -10.58 -0.72
CA GLN A 103 10.15 -9.19 -0.94
C GLN A 103 10.20 -8.35 0.35
N ALA A 104 9.98 -8.94 1.53
CA ALA A 104 9.88 -8.18 2.78
C ALA A 104 11.11 -7.29 3.08
N ASN A 105 12.32 -7.76 2.75
CA ASN A 105 13.54 -6.96 2.86
C ASN A 105 13.52 -5.74 1.93
N ARG A 106 13.20 -5.96 0.66
CA ARG A 106 13.10 -4.89 -0.35
C ARG A 106 11.99 -3.88 0.02
N ALA A 107 10.86 -4.37 0.53
CA ALA A 107 9.76 -3.55 1.01
C ALA A 107 10.20 -2.64 2.17
N ALA A 108 10.98 -3.19 3.11
CA ALA A 108 11.52 -2.43 4.23
C ALA A 108 12.46 -1.31 3.77
N ASP A 109 13.30 -1.58 2.76
CA ASP A 109 14.24 -0.58 2.24
C ASP A 109 13.52 0.65 1.64
N PHE A 110 12.33 0.48 1.07
CA PHE A 110 11.53 1.63 0.61
C PHE A 110 11.04 2.50 1.75
N VAL A 111 10.57 1.91 2.86
CA VAL A 111 10.12 2.65 4.04
C VAL A 111 11.31 3.32 4.72
N LEU A 112 12.44 2.62 4.82
CA LEU A 112 13.67 3.15 5.40
C LEU A 112 14.32 4.24 4.53
N GLY A 113 14.12 4.23 3.22
CA GLY A 113 14.64 5.26 2.31
C GLY A 113 13.94 6.62 2.44
N VAL A 114 12.79 6.71 3.12
CA VAL A 114 12.08 7.98 3.30
C VAL A 114 12.72 8.80 4.42
N GLU A 115 13.01 10.07 4.14
CA GLU A 115 13.50 11.02 5.14
C GLU A 115 12.40 11.41 6.13
N LEU A 116 12.71 11.31 7.43
CA LEU A 116 11.72 11.58 8.47
C LEU A 116 11.53 13.08 8.75
N GLY A 117 12.29 13.99 8.13
CA GLY A 117 12.35 15.41 8.48
C GLY A 117 11.00 16.12 8.64
N SER A 118 10.06 15.93 7.71
CA SER A 118 8.71 16.53 7.74
C SER A 118 7.62 15.64 8.34
N VAL A 119 7.92 14.37 8.64
CA VAL A 119 6.94 13.37 9.08
C VAL A 119 6.49 13.61 10.52
N SER A 120 5.20 13.59 10.82
CA SER A 120 4.70 13.76 12.20
C SER A 120 4.92 12.52 13.08
N LEU A 121 4.85 12.69 14.41
CA LEU A 121 4.91 11.55 15.34
C LEU A 121 3.78 10.53 15.07
N LYS A 122 2.58 11.03 14.74
CA LYS A 122 1.43 10.19 14.41
C LYS A 122 1.72 9.32 13.19
N GLU A 123 2.20 9.91 12.10
CA GLU A 123 2.55 9.17 10.89
C GLU A 123 3.67 8.16 11.13
N CYS A 124 4.74 8.53 11.85
CA CYS A 124 5.80 7.58 12.21
C CYS A 124 5.28 6.41 13.05
N SER A 125 4.37 6.67 13.98
CA SER A 125 3.78 5.63 14.85
C SER A 125 2.90 4.68 14.06
N GLU A 126 2.06 5.21 13.18
CA GLU A 126 1.20 4.42 12.28
C GLU A 126 2.03 3.56 11.32
N VAL A 127 3.12 4.11 10.76
CA VAL A 127 4.04 3.36 9.90
C VAL A 127 4.75 2.27 10.68
N TYR A 128 5.31 2.56 11.85
CA TYR A 128 6.01 1.54 12.64
C TYR A 128 5.10 0.36 13.03
N ASN A 129 3.87 0.64 13.43
CA ASN A 129 2.89 -0.42 13.69
C ASN A 129 2.54 -1.19 12.41
N SER A 130 2.34 -0.48 11.31
CA SER A 130 2.07 -1.10 10.00
C SER A 130 3.22 -2.01 9.55
N MET A 131 4.48 -1.62 9.78
CA MET A 131 5.66 -2.44 9.44
C MET A 131 5.58 -3.81 10.13
N LYS A 132 5.22 -3.84 11.42
CA LYS A 132 5.05 -5.08 12.18
C LYS A 132 3.88 -5.91 11.67
N GLU A 133 2.74 -5.27 11.41
CA GLU A 133 1.52 -5.94 10.94
C GLU A 133 1.68 -6.61 9.58
N VAL A 134 2.38 -5.96 8.64
CA VAL A 134 2.58 -6.52 7.30
C VAL A 134 3.73 -7.54 7.22
N GLY A 135 4.48 -7.73 8.30
CA GLY A 135 5.57 -8.71 8.36
C GLY A 135 6.90 -8.20 7.80
N ILE A 136 7.22 -6.91 7.96
CA ILE A 136 8.60 -6.43 7.76
C ILE A 136 9.50 -7.05 8.84
N PRO A 137 10.73 -7.50 8.49
CA PRO A 137 11.66 -8.08 9.46
C PRO A 137 11.91 -7.20 10.70
N GLU A 138 12.08 -7.84 11.85
CA GLU A 138 12.19 -7.16 13.14
C GLU A 138 13.43 -6.26 13.22
N ASP A 139 14.56 -6.70 12.65
CA ASP A 139 15.79 -5.91 12.55
C ASP A 139 15.55 -4.60 11.76
N LYS A 140 14.79 -4.66 10.66
CA LYS A 140 14.41 -3.48 9.88
C LYS A 140 13.45 -2.56 10.64
N CYS A 141 12.54 -3.13 11.42
CA CYS A 141 11.67 -2.37 12.32
C CYS A 141 12.49 -1.63 13.39
N GLU A 142 13.52 -2.26 13.95
CA GLU A 142 14.40 -1.64 14.95
C GLU A 142 15.27 -0.52 14.34
N VAL A 143 15.73 -0.67 13.09
CA VAL A 143 16.40 0.42 12.37
C VAL A 143 15.45 1.61 12.20
N PHE A 144 14.20 1.38 11.84
CA PHE A 144 13.20 2.43 11.76
C PHE A 144 12.96 3.11 13.12
N ALA A 145 12.77 2.31 14.18
CA ALA A 145 12.58 2.81 15.54
C ALA A 145 13.77 3.65 16.01
N ALA A 146 15.00 3.27 15.66
CA ALA A 146 16.20 4.04 15.98
C ALA A 146 16.19 5.42 15.32
N ARG A 147 15.82 5.52 14.03
CA ARG A 147 15.68 6.80 13.32
C ARG A 147 14.55 7.64 13.93
N ALA A 148 13.43 7.01 14.25
CA ALA A 148 12.28 7.67 14.87
C ALA A 148 12.61 8.18 16.29
N ARG A 149 13.44 7.46 17.08
CA ARG A 149 13.93 7.91 18.39
C ARG A 149 14.74 9.20 18.33
N VAL A 150 15.62 9.32 17.32
CA VAL A 150 16.42 10.55 17.14
C VAL A 150 15.51 11.75 16.91
N LYS A 151 14.45 11.56 16.12
CA LYS A 151 13.47 12.63 15.85
C LYS A 151 12.53 12.90 17.02
N PHE A 152 12.07 11.84 17.69
CA PHE A 152 11.05 11.87 18.74
C PHE A 152 11.57 11.20 20.03
N PRO A 153 12.51 11.84 20.76
CA PRO A 153 13.19 11.22 21.89
C PRO A 153 12.25 10.90 23.06
N LEU A 154 11.10 11.58 23.18
CA LEU A 154 10.13 11.37 24.26
C LEU A 154 9.06 10.31 23.91
N ALA A 155 9.05 9.78 22.69
CA ALA A 155 8.04 8.82 22.25
C ALA A 155 8.36 7.41 22.77
N ALA A 156 7.62 6.97 23.79
CA ALA A 156 7.78 5.65 24.41
C ALA A 156 7.66 4.47 23.41
N LEU A 157 6.89 4.64 22.34
CA LEU A 157 6.69 3.64 21.28
C LEU A 157 8.02 3.19 20.64
N PHE A 158 9.00 4.09 20.53
CA PHE A 158 10.27 3.81 19.87
C PHE A 158 11.40 3.49 20.84
N GLN A 159 11.16 3.59 22.15
CA GLN A 159 12.17 3.33 23.16
C GLN A 159 12.53 1.85 23.18
N LYS A 160 13.83 1.54 23.36
CA LYS A 160 14.24 0.18 23.67
C LYS A 160 13.62 -0.19 25.02
N ARG A 161 12.89 -1.31 25.09
CA ARG A 161 12.46 -1.85 26.38
C ARG A 161 13.71 -2.18 27.19
N THR A 162 14.06 -1.34 28.15
CA THR A 162 14.94 -1.71 29.25
C THR A 162 14.15 -2.66 30.13
N VAL A 163 14.32 -3.97 29.88
CA VAL A 163 13.91 -4.98 30.84
C VAL A 163 14.80 -4.77 32.07
N SER A 164 14.18 -4.33 33.16
CA SER A 164 14.80 -4.19 34.48
C SER A 164 14.65 -5.50 35.23
#